data_AF-A0A6I5C2A7-F1
#
_entry.id   AF-A0A6I5C2A7-F1
#
_cell.length_a   1.000
_cell.length_b   1.000
_cell.length_c   1.000
_cell.angle_alpha   90.00
_cell.angle_beta   90.00
_cell.angle_gamma   90.00
#
_symmetry.space_group_name_H-M   'P 1'
#
loop_
_entity.id
_entity.type
_entity.pdbx_description
1 polymer ?
#
loop_
_entity_poly.entity_id
_entity_poly.type
_entity_poly.pdbx_seq_one_letter_code
_entity_poly.pdbx_strand_id
1 'polypeptide(L)'
;TWLADDRFAGSRLVFATRGAVSAGEGEDVRNPAHSALWGLVRSARSEHPGRFALLDLDADDEHGTATGVAAALASGEPESAVRGGDVRVPRLVRALRDGPRPTAKADKADEPDEAAGPLRAFDPDGTVLITGGTGLLGSHVARRLVTGHGVRHLLLLSRR
;
A
#
# COMPACT_ATOMS: atom_id res chain seq x y z
N THR A 1 11.76 28.23 -10.22
CA THR A 1 11.10 26.91 -10.17
C THR A 1 9.59 27.12 -10.18
N TRP A 2 8.76 26.13 -10.51
CA TRP A 2 7.29 26.30 -10.56
C TRP A 2 6.72 26.87 -9.25
N LEU A 3 7.23 26.42 -8.10
CA LEU A 3 6.80 26.90 -6.78
C LEU A 3 7.08 28.39 -6.52
N ALA A 4 8.16 28.92 -7.08
CA ALA A 4 8.66 30.28 -6.84
C ALA A 4 8.17 31.30 -7.88
N ASP A 5 7.32 30.88 -8.81
CA ASP A 5 6.81 31.73 -9.88
C ASP A 5 5.41 32.23 -9.52
N ASP A 6 5.26 33.55 -9.35
CA ASP A 6 4.01 34.19 -8.88
C ASP A 6 2.81 33.89 -9.79
N ARG A 7 3.04 33.59 -11.07
CA ARG A 7 1.97 33.19 -12.02
C ARG A 7 1.25 31.94 -11.58
N PHE A 8 1.89 31.08 -10.79
CA PHE A 8 1.35 29.82 -10.29
C PHE A 8 1.06 29.84 -8.79
N ALA A 9 1.05 31.02 -8.14
CA ALA A 9 0.81 31.14 -6.71
C ALA A 9 -0.57 30.59 -6.31
N GLY A 10 -1.59 30.82 -7.14
CA GLY A 10 -2.95 30.27 -6.95
C GLY A 10 -3.19 28.91 -7.61
N SER A 11 -2.16 28.30 -8.22
CA SER A 11 -2.28 27.04 -8.95
C SER A 11 -1.89 25.85 -8.09
N ARG A 12 -2.44 24.69 -8.44
CA ARG A 12 -2.11 23.39 -7.85
C ARG A 12 -1.53 22.48 -8.92
N LEU A 13 -0.35 21.94 -8.68
CA LEU A 13 0.30 21.00 -9.59
C LEU A 13 -0.19 19.58 -9.30
N VAL A 14 -0.77 18.94 -10.32
CA VAL A 14 -1.36 17.59 -10.21
C VAL A 14 -0.41 16.59 -10.85
N PHE A 15 0.00 15.59 -10.06
CA PHE A 15 0.78 14.46 -10.55
C PHE A 15 -0.19 13.34 -10.93
N ALA A 16 -0.36 13.16 -12.24
CA ALA A 16 -1.16 12.07 -12.78
C ALA A 16 -0.31 10.80 -12.91
N THR A 17 -0.77 9.71 -12.32
CA THR A 17 -0.22 8.37 -12.48
C THR A 17 -1.24 7.44 -13.11
N ARG A 18 -0.82 6.21 -13.40
CA ARG A 18 -1.63 5.20 -14.08
C ARG A 18 -1.40 3.85 -13.43
N GLY A 19 -2.44 3.28 -12.81
CA GLY A 19 -2.36 2.01 -12.08
C GLY A 19 -1.27 1.98 -10.99
N ALA A 20 -0.95 3.14 -10.40
CA ALA A 20 0.08 3.25 -9.37
C ALA A 20 -0.45 2.95 -7.96
N VAL A 21 -1.77 2.89 -7.80
CA VAL A 21 -2.43 2.51 -6.55
C VAL A 21 -3.56 1.53 -6.81
N SER A 22 -3.85 0.71 -5.80
CA SER A 22 -5.09 -0.06 -5.75
C SER A 22 -6.16 0.84 -5.15
N ALA A 23 -7.22 1.13 -5.92
CA ALA A 23 -8.31 2.01 -5.52
C ALA A 23 -9.62 1.24 -5.29
N GLY A 24 -9.59 -0.09 -5.36
CA GLY A 24 -10.74 -0.97 -5.18
C GLY A 24 -10.39 -2.32 -4.62
N GLU A 25 -11.40 -3.00 -4.08
CA GLU A 25 -11.26 -4.38 -3.65
C GLU A 25 -10.91 -5.28 -4.86
N GLY A 26 -9.91 -6.15 -4.69
CA GLY A 26 -9.41 -7.02 -5.76
C GLY A 26 -8.61 -6.34 -6.86
N GLU A 27 -8.35 -5.03 -6.78
CA GLU A 27 -7.49 -4.33 -7.75
C GLU A 27 -6.01 -4.49 -7.40
N ASP A 28 -5.22 -4.97 -8.35
CA ASP A 28 -3.77 -5.02 -8.24
C ASP A 28 -3.09 -3.71 -8.66
N VAL A 29 -1.95 -3.41 -8.04
CA VAL A 29 -1.08 -2.31 -8.46
C VAL A 29 -0.31 -2.72 -9.72
N ARG A 30 -0.67 -2.14 -10.87
CA ARG A 30 -0.08 -2.48 -12.17
C ARG A 30 1.21 -1.72 -12.49
N ASN A 31 1.46 -0.60 -11.84
CA ASN A 31 2.67 0.19 -12.01
C ASN A 31 3.32 0.54 -10.66
N PRO A 32 3.98 -0.43 -10.00
CA PRO A 32 4.60 -0.23 -8.69
C PRO A 32 5.75 0.80 -8.71
N ALA A 33 6.39 1.01 -9.86
CA ALA A 33 7.44 2.03 -9.99
C ALA A 33 6.88 3.44 -9.76
N HIS A 34 5.65 3.71 -10.22
CA HIS A 34 4.99 5.00 -10.02
C HIS A 34 4.40 5.16 -8.60
N SER A 35 4.22 4.07 -7.83
CA SER A 35 3.76 4.16 -6.44
C SER A 35 4.74 4.93 -5.54
N ALA A 36 6.04 4.91 -5.87
CA ALA A 36 7.05 5.68 -5.13
C ALA A 36 6.80 7.20 -5.21
N LEU A 37 6.27 7.69 -6.34
CA LEU A 37 5.92 9.11 -6.52
C LEU A 37 4.86 9.56 -5.51
N TRP A 38 3.91 8.69 -5.18
CA TRP A 38 2.86 9.00 -4.21
C TRP A 38 3.44 9.27 -2.81
N GLY A 39 4.42 8.47 -2.38
CA GLY A 39 5.15 8.71 -1.14
C GLY A 39 5.90 10.04 -1.16
N LEU A 40 6.62 10.33 -2.24
CA LEU A 40 7.38 11.56 -2.42
C LEU A 40 6.49 12.81 -2.40
N VAL A 41 5.41 12.81 -3.19
CA VAL A 41 4.50 13.97 -3.28
C VAL A 41 3.74 14.18 -1.98
N ARG A 42 3.42 13.12 -1.22
CA ARG A 42 2.88 13.25 0.15
C ARG A 42 3.85 14.00 1.08
N SER A 43 5.16 13.74 0.98
CA SER A 43 6.17 14.51 1.72
C SER A 43 6.23 15.98 1.24
N ALA A 44 6.26 16.22 -0.07
CA ALA A 44 6.28 17.59 -0.60
C ALA A 44 5.03 18.39 -0.20
N ARG A 45 3.87 17.74 -0.03
CA ARG A 45 2.63 18.37 0.44
C ARG A 45 2.68 18.78 1.91
N SER A 46 3.41 18.07 2.77
CA SER A 46 3.57 18.51 4.16
C SER A 46 4.43 19.78 4.26
N GLU A 47 5.33 19.98 3.30
CA GLU A 47 6.17 21.20 3.20
C GLU A 47 5.45 22.35 2.47
N HIS A 48 4.58 22.01 1.51
CA HIS A 48 3.83 22.99 0.71
C HIS A 48 2.32 22.65 0.67
N PRO A 49 1.58 22.94 1.76
CA PRO A 49 0.15 22.65 1.84
C PRO A 49 -0.65 23.27 0.69
N GLY A 50 -1.56 22.50 0.10
CA GLY A 50 -2.43 22.95 -0.99
C GLY A 50 -1.79 23.09 -2.38
N ARG A 51 -0.46 22.98 -2.50
CA ARG A 51 0.25 23.21 -3.77
C ARG A 51 0.30 22.00 -4.71
N PHE A 52 0.11 20.79 -4.18
CA PHE A 52 0.21 19.56 -4.96
C PHE A 52 -1.02 18.65 -4.81
N ALA A 53 -1.28 17.84 -5.84
CA ALA A 53 -2.30 16.80 -5.87
C ALA A 53 -1.76 15.50 -6.48
N LEU A 54 -2.37 14.38 -6.13
CA LEU A 54 -2.16 13.09 -6.80
C LEU A 54 -3.47 12.62 -7.44
N LEU A 55 -3.37 12.11 -8.66
CA LEU A 55 -4.48 11.53 -9.42
C LEU A 55 -4.00 10.23 -10.06
N ASP A 56 -4.59 9.08 -9.70
CA ASP A 56 -4.31 7.81 -10.38
C ASP A 56 -5.40 7.50 -11.39
N LEU A 57 -5.03 7.35 -12.65
CA LEU A 57 -5.94 6.94 -13.72
C LEU A 57 -5.99 5.42 -13.82
N ASP A 58 -7.13 4.93 -14.30
CA ASP A 58 -7.27 3.54 -14.70
C ASP A 58 -6.17 3.19 -15.70
N ALA A 59 -5.50 2.05 -15.50
CA ALA A 59 -4.37 1.70 -16.33
C ALA A 59 -4.76 1.24 -17.74
N ASP A 60 -6.01 0.85 -17.98
CA ASP A 60 -6.50 0.49 -19.33
C ASP A 60 -7.15 1.66 -20.07
N ASP A 61 -7.43 2.78 -19.40
CA ASP A 61 -8.03 3.97 -20.01
C ASP A 61 -6.99 5.07 -20.15
N GLU A 62 -6.38 5.23 -21.33
CA GLU A 62 -5.27 6.15 -21.62
C GLU A 62 -5.49 7.60 -21.15
N HIS A 63 -6.74 8.04 -21.04
CA HIS A 63 -7.06 9.41 -20.65
C HIS A 63 -7.83 9.50 -19.32
N GLY A 64 -8.39 8.39 -18.83
CA GLY A 64 -9.52 8.45 -17.92
C GLY A 64 -10.73 9.08 -18.63
N THR A 65 -11.95 8.85 -18.13
CA THR A 65 -13.06 9.64 -18.67
C THR A 65 -12.80 11.12 -18.34
N ALA A 66 -12.84 12.00 -19.35
CA ALA A 66 -12.58 13.43 -19.16
C ALA A 66 -13.47 14.03 -18.04
N THR A 67 -14.70 13.51 -17.92
CA THR A 67 -15.64 13.82 -16.83
C THR A 67 -15.10 13.40 -15.46
N GLY A 68 -14.56 12.18 -15.32
CA GLY A 68 -14.00 11.69 -14.06
C GLY A 68 -12.76 12.49 -13.63
N VAL A 69 -11.88 12.84 -14.59
CA VAL A 69 -10.72 13.71 -14.32
C VAL A 69 -11.19 15.10 -13.86
N ALA A 70 -12.13 15.71 -14.56
CA ALA A 70 -12.68 17.01 -14.19
C ALA A 70 -13.32 16.99 -12.79
N ALA A 71 -14.10 15.94 -12.47
CA ALA A 71 -14.72 15.75 -11.16
C ALA A 71 -13.67 15.57 -10.05
N ALA A 72 -12.62 14.78 -10.30
CA ALA A 72 -11.52 14.59 -9.34
C ALA A 72 -10.80 15.91 -9.03
N LEU A 73 -10.51 16.71 -10.07
CA LEU A 73 -9.88 18.02 -9.91
C LEU A 73 -10.78 19.01 -9.17
N ALA A 74 -12.08 19.03 -9.49
CA ALA A 74 -13.06 19.91 -8.86
C ALA A 74 -13.35 19.55 -7.40
N SER A 75 -13.15 18.29 -6.99
CA SER A 75 -13.35 17.85 -5.60
C SER A 75 -12.44 18.55 -4.60
N GLY A 76 -11.29 19.08 -5.04
CA GLY A 76 -10.29 19.67 -4.17
C GLY A 76 -9.52 18.66 -3.33
N GLU A 77 -9.79 17.36 -3.45
CA GLU A 77 -9.14 16.34 -2.64
C GLU A 77 -7.63 16.27 -2.90
N PRO A 78 -6.82 16.00 -1.87
CA PRO A 78 -5.37 15.85 -1.96
C PRO A 78 -4.91 14.73 -2.90
N GLU A 79 -5.68 13.64 -2.90
CA GLU A 79 -5.39 12.37 -3.54
C GLU A 79 -6.69 11.82 -4.09
N SER A 80 -6.66 11.30 -5.31
CA SER A 80 -7.84 10.71 -5.97
C SER A 80 -7.42 9.63 -6.95
N ALA A 81 -8.34 8.72 -7.26
CA ALA A 81 -8.22 7.75 -8.33
C ALA A 81 -9.49 7.76 -9.18
N VAL A 82 -9.34 7.62 -10.50
CA VAL A 82 -10.46 7.53 -11.45
C VAL A 82 -10.48 6.13 -12.03
N ARG A 83 -11.59 5.42 -11.90
CA ARG A 83 -11.82 4.06 -12.44
C ARG A 83 -13.17 4.00 -13.11
N GLY A 84 -13.22 3.68 -14.42
CA GLY A 84 -14.49 3.68 -15.17
C GLY A 84 -15.27 5.01 -15.11
N GLY A 85 -14.60 6.13 -14.80
CA GLY A 85 -15.22 7.44 -14.56
C GLY A 85 -15.65 7.75 -13.13
N ASP A 86 -15.63 6.77 -12.23
CA ASP A 86 -15.88 6.99 -10.81
C ASP A 86 -14.65 7.57 -10.12
N VAL A 87 -14.86 8.64 -9.34
CA VAL A 87 -13.83 9.26 -8.51
C VAL A 87 -13.80 8.58 -7.15
N ARG A 88 -12.64 8.05 -6.77
CA ARG A 88 -12.37 7.43 -5.48
C ARG A 88 -11.34 8.24 -4.72
N VAL A 89 -11.54 8.35 -3.42
CA VAL A 89 -10.69 9.17 -2.55
C VAL A 89 -10.20 8.31 -1.39
N PRO A 90 -8.89 8.24 -1.15
CA PRO A 90 -8.36 7.39 -0.10
C PRO A 90 -8.77 7.91 1.27
N ARG A 91 -9.17 6.98 2.14
CA ARG A 91 -9.43 7.22 3.56
C ARG A 91 -8.73 6.14 4.37
N LEU A 92 -8.05 6.57 5.43
CA LEU A 92 -7.49 5.63 6.39
C LEU A 92 -8.62 5.20 7.32
N VAL A 93 -8.91 3.90 7.32
CA VAL A 93 -9.92 3.29 8.17
C VAL A 93 -9.29 2.25 9.08
N ARG A 94 -9.94 1.94 10.19
CA ARG A 94 -9.51 0.85 11.05
C ARG A 94 -9.76 -0.47 10.34
N ALA A 95 -8.70 -1.22 10.06
CA ALA A 95 -8.82 -2.58 9.58
C ALA A 95 -9.48 -3.46 10.66
N LEU A 96 -10.69 -3.94 10.38
CA LEU A 96 -11.30 -5.01 11.15
C LEU A 96 -10.66 -6.33 10.69
N ARG A 97 -10.24 -7.15 11.65
CA ARG A 97 -9.80 -8.51 11.35
C ARG A 97 -11.05 -9.36 11.32
N ASP A 98 -11.44 -9.83 10.14
CA ASP A 98 -12.39 -10.91 10.02
C ASP A 98 -11.60 -12.21 10.21
N GLY A 99 -11.64 -12.77 11.42
CA GLY A 99 -11.02 -14.06 11.74
C GLY A 99 -10.52 -14.21 13.18
N PRO A 100 -10.45 -15.45 13.70
CA PRO A 100 -9.99 -15.72 15.06
C PRO A 100 -8.51 -15.35 15.23
N ARG A 101 -8.18 -14.76 16.37
CA ARG A 101 -6.79 -14.46 16.77
C ARG A 101 -6.04 -15.80 16.92
N PRO A 102 -4.89 -16.03 16.27
CA PRO A 102 -4.11 -17.23 16.51
C PRO A 102 -3.67 -17.25 17.98
N THR A 103 -4.30 -18.09 18.78
CA THR A 103 -3.86 -18.38 20.15
C THR A 103 -2.72 -19.39 20.09
N ALA A 104 -1.75 -19.27 20.99
CA ALA A 104 -0.51 -20.05 20.97
C ALA A 104 -0.66 -21.54 21.36
N LYS A 105 -1.86 -22.12 21.20
CA LYS A 105 -2.11 -23.55 21.39
C LYS A 105 -3.16 -24.00 20.38
N ALA A 106 -2.68 -24.45 19.22
CA ALA A 106 -3.46 -25.35 18.39
C ALA A 106 -3.40 -26.74 19.05
N ASP A 107 -4.23 -26.95 20.07
CA ASP A 107 -4.58 -28.32 20.46
C ASP A 107 -5.49 -28.87 19.36
N LYS A 108 -5.18 -30.09 18.92
CA LYS A 108 -5.81 -30.79 17.78
C LYS A 108 -7.34 -30.77 17.87
N ALA A 109 -8.01 -30.35 16.78
CA ALA A 109 -9.09 -31.10 16.12
C ALA A 109 -9.73 -30.27 14.98
N ASP A 110 -9.74 -30.90 13.80
CA ASP A 110 -10.82 -31.02 12.82
C ASP A 110 -11.36 -29.82 12.00
N GLU A 111 -11.31 -30.08 10.68
CA GLU A 111 -11.90 -29.44 9.48
C GLU A 111 -11.36 -28.08 8.99
N PRO A 112 -10.84 -28.00 7.73
CA PRO A 112 -10.47 -26.73 7.13
C PRO A 112 -11.70 -25.99 6.60
N ASP A 113 -11.98 -24.83 7.19
CA ASP A 113 -12.91 -23.83 6.65
C ASP A 113 -12.29 -23.20 5.39
N GLU A 114 -12.83 -23.54 4.21
CA GLU A 114 -12.31 -23.11 2.90
C GLU A 114 -12.59 -21.62 2.58
N ALA A 115 -13.36 -20.90 3.40
CA ALA A 115 -13.77 -19.53 3.10
C ALA A 115 -12.94 -18.43 3.81
N ALA A 116 -12.12 -18.78 4.80
CA ALA A 116 -11.19 -17.84 5.45
C ALA A 116 -9.95 -18.60 5.92
N GLY A 117 -9.04 -18.87 4.97
CA GLY A 117 -7.87 -19.70 5.25
C GLY A 117 -7.11 -19.23 6.50
N PRO A 118 -6.85 -20.09 7.50
CA PRO A 118 -5.98 -19.73 8.60
C PRO A 118 -4.66 -19.28 7.98
N LEU A 119 -4.10 -18.14 8.45
CA LEU A 119 -2.80 -17.63 8.03
C LEU A 119 -1.88 -18.83 7.81
N ARG A 120 -1.56 -19.16 6.54
CA ARG A 120 -0.91 -20.44 6.21
C ARG A 120 0.25 -20.63 7.16
N ALA A 121 0.19 -21.70 7.96
CA ALA A 121 1.26 -22.02 8.87
C ALA A 121 2.57 -22.09 8.05
N PHE A 122 3.66 -21.55 8.60
CA PHE A 122 4.95 -21.68 7.94
C PHE A 122 5.28 -23.16 7.79
N ASP A 123 5.78 -23.54 6.62
CA ASP A 123 6.33 -24.87 6.39
C ASP A 123 7.45 -25.10 7.43
N PRO A 124 7.32 -26.11 8.32
CA PRO A 124 8.31 -26.36 9.38
C PRO A 124 9.68 -26.75 8.82
N ASP A 125 9.71 -27.32 7.62
CA ASP A 125 10.93 -27.72 6.91
C ASP A 125 11.39 -26.63 5.92
N GLY A 126 10.56 -25.60 5.71
CA GLY A 126 10.85 -24.45 4.88
C GLY A 126 11.83 -23.46 5.52
N THR A 127 12.54 -22.69 4.68
CA THR A 127 13.43 -21.61 5.12
C THR A 127 12.79 -20.24 4.93
N VAL A 128 12.79 -19.41 5.98
CA VAL A 128 12.32 -18.02 5.92
C VAL A 128 13.51 -17.06 5.75
N LEU A 129 13.49 -16.29 4.66
CA LEU A 129 14.47 -15.24 4.37
C LEU A 129 14.03 -13.91 5.01
N ILE A 130 14.93 -13.27 5.75
CA ILE A 130 14.74 -11.92 6.28
C ILE A 130 15.85 -11.01 5.75
N THR A 131 15.50 -10.07 4.87
CA THR A 131 16.41 -9.02 4.40
C THR A 131 16.52 -7.91 5.44
N GLY A 132 17.73 -7.37 5.63
CA GLY A 132 18.02 -6.53 6.79
C GLY A 132 17.88 -7.29 8.11
N GLY A 133 17.99 -8.63 8.08
CA GLY A 133 17.67 -9.52 9.20
C GLY A 133 18.55 -9.34 10.43
N THR A 134 19.76 -8.80 10.25
CA THR A 134 20.66 -8.48 11.36
C THR A 134 20.43 -7.09 11.97
N GLY A 135 19.46 -6.31 11.46
CA GLY A 135 19.07 -5.01 12.02
C GLY A 135 18.12 -5.13 13.22
N LEU A 136 17.83 -3.99 13.87
CA LEU A 136 16.98 -3.92 15.07
C LEU A 136 15.64 -4.62 14.86
N LEU A 137 14.84 -4.19 13.89
CA LEU A 137 13.54 -4.81 13.59
C LEU A 137 13.69 -6.25 13.06
N GLY A 138 14.71 -6.51 12.22
CA GLY A 138 14.96 -7.84 11.67
C GLY A 138 15.15 -8.90 12.76
N SER A 139 15.91 -8.57 13.81
CA SER A 139 16.15 -9.46 14.96
C SER A 139 14.88 -9.74 15.77
N HIS A 140 14.01 -8.74 15.95
CA HIS A 140 12.73 -8.91 16.63
C HIS A 140 11.76 -9.77 15.82
N VAL A 141 11.72 -9.57 14.50
CA VAL A 141 10.92 -10.40 13.58
C VAL A 141 11.42 -11.85 13.61
N ALA A 142 12.74 -12.07 13.50
CA ALA A 142 13.35 -13.40 13.57
C ALA A 142 12.98 -14.11 14.89
N ARG A 143 13.12 -13.43 16.04
CA ARG A 143 12.71 -13.98 17.34
C ARG A 143 11.23 -14.35 17.34
N ARG A 144 10.35 -13.47 16.84
CA ARG A 144 8.90 -13.74 16.81
C ARG A 144 8.57 -14.95 15.93
N LEU A 145 9.25 -15.13 14.81
CA LEU A 145 9.07 -16.28 13.93
C LEU A 145 9.50 -17.59 14.61
N VAL A 146 10.62 -17.60 15.33
CA VAL A 146 11.05 -18.79 16.09
C VAL A 146 10.10 -19.08 17.25
N THR A 147 9.88 -18.11 18.15
CA THR A 147 9.17 -18.37 19.41
C THR A 147 7.65 -18.39 19.25
N GLY A 148 7.12 -17.70 18.25
CA GLY A 148 5.68 -17.54 18.03
C GLY A 148 5.13 -18.38 16.87
N HIS A 149 5.97 -18.77 15.92
CA HIS A 149 5.55 -19.50 14.72
C HIS A 149 6.36 -20.80 14.47
N GLY A 150 7.31 -21.14 15.35
CA GLY A 150 8.04 -22.42 15.28
C GLY A 150 9.00 -22.55 14.10
N VAL A 151 9.33 -21.46 13.41
CA VAL A 151 10.25 -21.47 12.26
C VAL A 151 11.63 -21.94 12.72
N ARG A 152 12.18 -22.95 12.04
CA ARG A 152 13.47 -23.59 12.39
C ARG A 152 14.63 -23.16 11.50
N HIS A 153 14.34 -22.83 10.26
CA HIS A 153 15.33 -22.44 9.26
C HIS A 153 15.15 -20.96 8.91
N LEU A 154 16.10 -20.12 9.35
CA LEU A 154 16.13 -18.69 9.07
C LEU A 154 17.38 -18.32 8.26
N LEU A 155 17.19 -17.60 7.17
CA LEU A 155 18.27 -16.95 6.43
C LEU A 155 18.21 -15.45 6.71
N LEU A 156 19.16 -14.94 7.50
CA LEU A 156 19.26 -13.52 7.83
C LEU A 156 20.25 -12.84 6.88
N LEU A 157 19.74 -12.08 5.92
CA LEU A 157 20.55 -11.43 4.91
C LEU A 157 20.80 -9.96 5.25
N SER A 158 22.05 -9.52 5.14
CA SER A 158 22.48 -8.14 5.38
C SER A 158 23.66 -7.78 4.48
N ARG A 159 23.92 -6.48 4.34
CA ARG A 159 25.07 -5.94 3.56
C ARG A 159 26.34 -5.81 4.39
N ARG A 160 26.26 -5.99 5.71
CA ARG A 160 27.38 -5.89 6.66
C ARG A 160 28.10 -7.21 6.78
#